data_AF-A0A3D0RHG5-F1
#
_entry.id   AF-A0A3D0RHG5-F1
#
_cell.length_a   1.000
_cell.length_b   1.000
_cell.length_c   1.000
_cell.angle_alpha   90.00
_cell.angle_beta   90.00
_cell.angle_gamma   90.00
#
_symmetry.space_group_name_H-M   'P 1'
#
loop_
_entity.id
_entity.type
_entity.pdbx_description
1 polymer ?
#
loop_
_entity_poly.entity_id
_entity_poly.type
_entity_poly.pdbx_seq_one_letter_code
_entity_poly.pdbx_strand_id
1 'polypeptide(L)'
;AHERLAIVDPKSGRQPLFSKDGKLVLAVNGEIYNHRDIRKQVEDKYEFTTQSDCEVILALYREKGAGFLEDLNGIFAFALYDMENDRFLIGRDHIGIVPLYQGWD
;
A
#
# COMPACT_ATOMS: atom_id res chain seq x y z
N ALA A 1 -1.37 -14.33 2.26
CA ALA A 1 -1.92 -14.30 3.63
C ALA A 1 -1.23 -13.17 4.39
N HIS A 2 -1.95 -12.43 5.23
CA HIS A 2 -1.40 -11.31 6.03
C HIS A 2 -1.73 -11.56 7.51
N GLU A 3 -0.75 -11.37 8.39
CA GLU A 3 -0.95 -11.36 9.84
C GLU A 3 -0.72 -9.94 10.36
N ARG A 4 -1.69 -9.41 11.12
CA ARG A 4 -1.73 -7.99 11.47
C ARG A 4 -1.45 -7.75 12.95
N LEU A 5 -0.47 -6.88 13.22
CA LEU A 5 -0.39 -6.11 14.46
C LEU A 5 -1.09 -4.75 14.22
N ALA A 6 -2.24 -4.54 14.84
CA ALA A 6 -3.08 -3.37 14.57
C ALA A 6 -2.63 -2.13 15.37
N ILE A 7 -1.90 -1.21 14.73
CA ILE A 7 -1.41 0.03 15.36
C ILE A 7 -2.30 1.23 15.00
N VAL A 8 -2.61 1.43 13.71
CA VAL A 8 -3.52 2.49 13.21
C VAL A 8 -4.81 1.86 12.65
N ASP A 9 -5.98 2.38 13.08
CA ASP A 9 -7.34 1.90 12.80
C ASP A 9 -7.56 0.36 12.92
N PRO A 10 -7.81 -0.14 14.14
CA PRO A 10 -8.05 -1.55 14.40
C PRO A 10 -9.28 -2.13 13.68
N LYS A 11 -10.28 -1.31 13.31
CA LYS A 11 -11.60 -1.79 12.86
C LYS A 11 -11.71 -1.93 11.34
N SER A 12 -11.15 -1.00 10.54
CA SER A 12 -11.28 -1.05 9.07
C SER A 12 -9.99 -1.45 8.32
N GLY A 13 -8.82 -1.44 8.97
CA GLY A 13 -7.53 -1.78 8.36
C GLY A 13 -7.24 -3.28 8.20
N ARG A 14 -8.25 -4.13 7.97
CA ARG A 14 -8.00 -5.55 7.66
C ARG A 14 -7.32 -5.65 6.31
N GLN A 15 -6.26 -6.44 6.26
CA GLN A 15 -5.53 -6.71 5.04
C GLN A 15 -5.88 -8.10 4.47
N PRO A 16 -5.79 -8.30 3.15
CA PRO A 16 -5.32 -7.32 2.15
C PRO A 16 -6.28 -6.15 1.97
N LEU A 17 -5.72 -4.97 1.67
CA LEU A 17 -6.46 -3.79 1.26
C LEU A 17 -6.87 -3.95 -0.20
N PHE A 18 -8.10 -3.55 -0.52
CA PHE A 18 -8.62 -3.57 -1.88
C PHE A 18 -8.93 -2.15 -2.33
N SER A 19 -8.71 -1.85 -3.61
CA SER A 19 -9.30 -0.66 -4.20
C SER A 19 -10.82 -0.80 -4.23
N LYS A 20 -11.55 0.32 -4.32
CA LYS A 20 -13.03 0.31 -4.33
C LYS A 20 -13.63 -0.59 -5.41
N ASP A 21 -13.03 -0.63 -6.59
CA ASP A 21 -13.43 -1.49 -7.71
C ASP A 21 -12.93 -2.94 -7.57
N GLY A 22 -12.21 -3.25 -6.50
CA GLY A 22 -11.63 -4.54 -6.20
C GLY A 22 -10.39 -4.88 -7.03
N LYS A 23 -10.01 -4.07 -8.05
CA LYS A 23 -9.00 -4.44 -9.06
C LYS A 23 -7.56 -4.46 -8.57
N LEU A 24 -7.26 -3.70 -7.52
CA LEU A 24 -5.95 -3.67 -6.89
C LEU A 24 -6.04 -4.35 -5.53
N VAL A 25 -5.06 -5.20 -5.23
CA VAL A 25 -4.94 -5.93 -3.97
C VAL A 25 -3.59 -5.60 -3.36
N LEU A 26 -3.58 -5.18 -2.09
CA LEU A 26 -2.36 -4.72 -1.41
C LEU A 26 -2.21 -5.40 -0.05
N ALA A 27 -1.04 -5.97 0.18
CA ALA A 27 -0.58 -6.43 1.49
C ALA A 27 0.63 -5.61 1.93
N VAL A 28 0.61 -5.05 3.14
CA VAL A 28 1.68 -4.20 3.69
C VAL A 28 1.98 -4.58 5.13
N ASN A 29 3.27 -4.67 5.44
CA ASN A 29 3.78 -4.53 6.81
C ASN A 29 4.50 -3.18 6.87
N GLY A 30 4.09 -2.26 7.75
CA GLY A 30 4.70 -0.93 7.81
C GLY A 30 3.74 0.17 8.24
N GLU A 31 4.27 1.39 8.19
CA GLU A 31 3.58 2.63 8.46
C GLU A 31 4.00 3.70 7.44
N ILE A 32 3.02 4.36 6.81
CA ILE A 32 3.25 5.48 5.89
C ILE A 32 2.97 6.80 6.62
N TYR A 33 4.02 7.47 7.08
CA TYR A 33 3.94 8.66 7.92
C TYR A 33 3.30 9.86 7.22
N ASN A 34 3.57 10.05 5.92
CA ASN A 34 3.00 11.14 5.12
C ASN A 34 1.64 10.80 4.48
N HIS A 35 0.95 9.73 4.91
CA HIS A 35 -0.30 9.30 4.29
C HIS A 35 -1.40 10.38 4.26
N ARG A 36 -1.43 11.28 5.26
CA ARG A 36 -2.44 12.35 5.32
C ARG A 36 -2.22 13.40 4.23
N ASP A 37 -0.96 13.68 3.90
CA ASP A 37 -0.61 14.64 2.85
C ASP A 37 -0.86 14.02 1.48
N ILE A 38 -0.50 12.75 1.29
CA ILE A 38 -0.80 12.01 0.06
C ILE A 38 -2.32 11.94 -0.16
N ARG A 39 -3.11 11.62 0.88
CA ARG A 39 -4.58 11.57 0.79
C ARG A 39 -5.19 12.86 0.23
N LYS A 40 -4.69 14.03 0.66
CA LYS A 40 -5.12 15.33 0.14
C LYS A 40 -4.74 15.52 -1.33
N GLN A 41 -3.57 15.04 -1.76
CA GLN A 41 -3.10 15.19 -3.14
C GLN A 41 -3.92 14.38 -4.15
N VAL A 42 -4.54 13.29 -3.68
CA VAL A 42 -5.25 12.32 -4.53
C VAL A 42 -6.75 12.22 -4.21
N GLU A 43 -7.30 13.12 -3.39
CA GLU A 43 -8.68 13.05 -2.88
C GLU A 43 -9.73 13.01 -4.01
N ASP A 44 -9.50 13.75 -5.09
CA ASP A 44 -10.38 13.80 -6.27
C ASP A 44 -10.12 12.65 -7.28
N LYS A 45 -9.07 11.85 -7.07
CA LYS A 45 -8.62 10.80 -8.02
C LYS A 45 -8.83 9.39 -7.50
N TYR A 46 -8.89 9.21 -6.19
CA TYR A 46 -8.98 7.91 -5.55
C TYR A 46 -9.98 7.93 -4.39
N GLU A 47 -10.96 7.03 -4.45
CA GLU A 47 -11.93 6.86 -3.39
C GLU A 47 -11.41 5.88 -2.32
N PHE A 48 -11.03 6.44 -1.17
CA PHE A 48 -10.55 5.65 -0.04
C PHE A 48 -11.70 4.91 0.64
N THR A 49 -11.46 3.63 0.93
CA THR A 49 -12.42 2.71 1.56
C THR A 49 -12.09 2.42 3.03
N THR A 50 -10.88 2.76 3.46
CA THR A 50 -10.39 2.56 4.83
C THR A 50 -9.75 3.84 5.38
N GLN A 51 -9.50 3.85 6.68
CA GLN A 51 -8.64 4.87 7.32
C GLN A 51 -7.19 4.41 7.46
N SER A 52 -6.80 3.28 6.86
CA SER A 52 -5.43 2.79 6.91
C SER A 52 -4.48 3.78 6.22
N ASP A 53 -3.36 4.07 6.88
CA ASP A 53 -2.25 4.83 6.32
C ASP A 53 -1.69 4.16 5.04
N CYS A 54 -1.67 2.83 4.99
CA CYS A 54 -1.15 2.05 3.88
C CYS A 54 -2.01 2.11 2.59
N GLU A 55 -3.28 2.50 2.67
CA GLU A 55 -4.16 2.54 1.48
C GLU A 55 -3.69 3.57 0.44
N VAL A 56 -2.89 4.56 0.83
CA VAL A 56 -2.33 5.54 -0.10
C VAL A 56 -1.43 4.93 -1.18
N ILE A 57 -0.89 3.74 -0.93
CA ILE A 57 -0.11 2.98 -1.93
C ILE A 57 -1.02 2.59 -3.12
N LEU A 58 -2.27 2.20 -2.87
CA LEU A 58 -3.24 1.90 -3.94
C LEU A 58 -3.55 3.13 -4.79
N ALA A 59 -3.74 4.28 -4.12
CA ALA A 59 -4.00 5.55 -4.79
C ALA A 59 -2.82 5.98 -5.67
N LEU A 60 -1.61 5.94 -5.12
CA LEU A 60 -0.40 6.33 -5.83
C LEU A 60 -0.05 5.36 -6.97
N TYR A 61 -0.23 4.05 -6.78
CA TYR A 61 -0.03 3.07 -7.86
C TYR A 61 -0.98 3.34 -9.04
N ARG A 62 -2.26 3.65 -8.76
CA ARG A 62 -3.24 3.98 -9.79
C ARG A 62 -2.86 5.23 -10.58
N GLU A 63 -2.23 6.21 -9.94
CA GLU A 63 -1.82 7.46 -10.60
C GLU A 63 -0.48 7.35 -11.32
N LYS A 64 0.51 6.68 -10.72
CA LYS A 64 1.93 6.73 -11.13
C LYS A 64 2.54 5.38 -11.51
N GLY A 65 1.77 4.29 -11.46
CA GLY A 65 2.29 2.94 -11.68
C GLY A 65 3.37 2.58 -10.68
N ALA A 66 4.56 2.18 -11.13
CA ALA A 66 5.69 1.86 -10.25
C ALA A 66 6.49 3.10 -9.77
N GLY A 67 6.19 4.29 -10.29
CA GLY A 67 6.99 5.50 -10.08
C GLY A 67 6.76 6.24 -8.75
N PHE A 68 5.93 5.72 -7.85
CA PHE A 68 5.56 6.45 -6.61
C PHE A 68 6.44 6.16 -5.40
N LEU A 69 7.40 5.23 -5.48
CA LEU A 69 8.16 4.80 -4.30
C LEU A 69 8.86 5.96 -3.59
N GLU A 70 9.33 6.97 -4.33
CA GLU A 70 9.97 8.17 -3.78
C GLU A 70 8.98 9.15 -3.12
N ASP A 71 7.67 9.00 -3.35
CA ASP A 71 6.64 9.80 -2.69
C ASP A 71 6.32 9.31 -1.27
N LEU A 72 6.72 8.08 -0.93
CA LEU A 72 6.43 7.48 0.37
C LEU A 72 7.45 7.90 1.42
N ASN A 73 6.96 8.50 2.51
CA ASN A 73 7.73 8.67 3.73
C ASN A 73 7.18 7.69 4.78
N GLY A 74 8.00 6.71 5.16
CA GLY A 74 7.56 5.63 6.03
C GLY A 74 8.56 4.48 6.09
N ILE A 75 8.17 3.45 6.82
CA ILE A 75 8.85 2.16 6.87
C ILE A 75 7.86 1.12 6.37
N PHE A 76 8.23 0.30 5.40
CA PHE A 76 7.28 -0.59 4.75
C PHE A 76 7.95 -1.74 4.00
N ALA A 77 7.22 -2.83 3.94
CA ALA A 77 7.36 -3.88 2.94
C ALA A 77 5.96 -4.20 2.41
N PHE A 78 5.78 -4.19 1.09
CA PHE A 78 4.49 -4.47 0.49
C PHE A 78 4.58 -5.39 -0.72
N ALA A 79 3.46 -6.06 -0.98
CA ALA A 79 3.15 -6.72 -2.23
C ALA A 79 1.80 -6.20 -2.73
N LEU A 80 1.79 -5.67 -3.95
CA LEU A 80 0.62 -5.20 -4.66
C LEU A 80 0.38 -6.10 -5.88
N TYR A 81 -0.87 -6.48 -6.10
CA TYR A 81 -1.30 -7.18 -7.30
C TYR A 81 -2.35 -6.36 -8.05
N ASP A 82 -2.10 -6.14 -9.34
CA ASP A 82 -3.01 -5.49 -10.28
C ASP A 82 -3.65 -6.56 -11.16
N MET A 83 -4.94 -6.80 -10.92
CA MET A 83 -5.71 -7.82 -11.65
C MET A 83 -6.03 -7.42 -13.09
N GLU A 84 -6.06 -6.13 -13.40
CA GLU A 84 -6.40 -5.68 -14.76
C GLU A 84 -5.22 -5.87 -15.70
N ASN A 85 -4.01 -5.60 -15.20
CA ASN A 85 -2.78 -5.69 -15.99
C ASN A 85 -2.03 -7.02 -15.84
N ASP A 86 -2.52 -7.92 -14.97
CA ASP A 86 -1.89 -9.20 -14.61
C ASP A 86 -0.43 -9.05 -14.18
N ARG A 87 -0.20 -8.14 -13.20
CA ARG A 87 1.14 -7.79 -12.73
C ARG A 87 1.17 -7.59 -11.22
N PHE A 88 2.35 -7.81 -10.65
CA PHE A 88 2.63 -7.46 -9.26
C PHE A 88 3.71 -6.40 -9.15
N LEU A 89 3.64 -5.63 -8.07
CA LEU A 89 4.69 -4.71 -7.63
C LEU A 89 5.04 -5.03 -6.19
N ILE A 90 6.31 -5.27 -5.93
CA ILE A 90 6.84 -5.52 -4.59
C ILE A 90 7.78 -4.37 -4.23
N GLY A 91 7.60 -3.79 -3.05
CA GLY A 91 8.39 -2.65 -2.59
C GLY A 91 8.84 -2.81 -1.15
N ARG A 92 10.01 -2.23 -0.84
CA ARG A 92 10.59 -2.16 0.51
C ARG A 92 11.12 -0.76 0.76
N ASP A 93 11.08 -0.30 2.00
CA ASP A 93 11.51 1.04 2.37
C ASP A 93 13.01 1.30 2.11
N HIS A 94 13.34 2.59 2.06
CA HIS A 94 14.60 3.19 1.64
C HIS A 94 15.88 2.56 2.22
N ILE A 95 15.84 2.00 3.43
CA ILE A 95 17.01 1.33 4.05
C ILE A 95 16.69 -0.07 4.58
N GLY A 96 15.50 -0.60 4.27
CA GLY A 96 15.07 -1.94 4.64
C GLY A 96 14.79 -2.13 6.13
N ILE A 97 14.19 -1.14 6.80
CA ILE A 97 13.74 -1.22 8.20
C ILE A 97 12.73 -2.36 8.37
N VAL A 98 11.73 -2.44 7.49
CA VAL A 98 10.78 -3.57 7.50
C VAL A 98 11.39 -4.74 6.71
N PRO A 99 11.46 -5.96 7.29
CA PRO A 99 12.01 -7.11 6.60
C PRO A 99 11.09 -7.61 5.48
N LEU A 100 11.72 -8.04 4.38
CA LEU A 100 11.08 -8.72 3.25
C LEU A 100 12.07 -9.71 2.66
N TYR A 101 11.61 -10.92 2.38
CA TYR A 101 12.40 -11.98 1.75
C TYR A 101 11.72 -12.42 0.45
N GLN A 102 12.53 -12.81 -0.54
CA GLN A 102 12.07 -13.38 -1.81
C GLN A 102 12.87 -14.66 -2.10
N GLY A 103 12.27 -15.60 -2.82
CA GLY A 103 12.88 -16.87 -3.19
C GLY A 103 12.20 -17.47 -4.42
N TRP A 104 12.86 -18.47 -4.99
CA TRP A 104 12.39 -19.23 -6.15
C TRP A 104 12.63 -20.71 -5.90
N ASP A 105 11.81 -21.56 -6.51
CA ASP A 105 11.97 -23.01 -6.51
C ASP A 105 13.11 -23.46 -7.44
#